data_AF-A0A0B8QVR8-F1
#
_entry.id   AF-A0A0B8QVR8-F1
#
_cell.length_a   1.000
_cell.length_b   1.000
_cell.length_c   1.000
_cell.angle_alpha   90.00
_cell.angle_beta   90.00
_cell.angle_gamma   90.00
#
_symmetry.space_group_name_H-M   'P 1'
#
loop_
_entity.id
_entity.type
_entity.pdbx_description
1 polymer ?
#
loop_
_entity_poly.entity_id
_entity_poly.type
_entity_poly.pdbx_seq_one_letter_code
_entity_poly.pdbx_strand_id
1 'polypeptide(L)' 'MTVDGRGFYGSISGSMKNICAICQKTSIVTQFLATTKRGADGTYTKNGTYICLDSEQCNQQIQAKEGLEHFLEIIKEK' A
#
# COMPACT_ATOMS: atom_id res chain seq x y z
N MET A 1 6.61 9.18 -2.26
CA MET A 1 6.12 10.47 -2.79
C MET A 1 5.61 10.22 -4.19
N THR A 2 4.39 10.66 -4.51
CA THR A 2 3.90 10.68 -5.89
C THR A 2 4.59 11.77 -6.69
N VAL A 3 4.46 11.73 -8.01
CA VAL A 3 5.05 12.71 -8.95
C VAL A 3 4.61 14.16 -8.70
N ASP A 4 3.51 14.36 -7.98
CA ASP A 4 3.01 15.66 -7.51
C ASP A 4 3.40 16.01 -6.06
N GLY A 5 4.32 15.24 -5.46
CA GLY A 5 4.86 15.48 -4.12
C GLY A 5 3.96 15.02 -2.97
N ARG A 6 2.82 14.36 -3.25
CA ARG A 6 1.90 13.90 -2.21
C ARG A 6 2.38 12.58 -1.57
N GLY A 7 2.03 12.41 -0.30
CA GLY A 7 2.22 11.18 0.46
C GLY A 7 0.86 10.56 0.82
N PHE A 8 0.82 9.24 0.93
CA PHE A 8 -0.35 8.52 1.44
C PHE A 8 -0.02 7.94 2.81
N TYR A 9 -1.01 7.94 3.70
CA TYR A 9 -0.93 7.29 5.00
C TYR A 9 -2.17 6.43 5.24
N GLY A 10 -2.07 5.49 6.15
CA GLY A 10 -3.08 4.48 6.37
C GLY A 10 -2.86 3.71 7.67
N SER A 11 -3.78 2.80 7.95
CA SER A 11 -3.66 1.87 9.07
C SER A 11 -3.05 0.55 8.60
N ILE A 12 -2.26 -0.07 9.47
CA ILE A 12 -1.74 -1.43 9.26
C ILE A 12 -2.31 -2.38 10.30
N SER A 13 -2.54 -3.64 9.93
CA SER A 13 -3.07 -4.65 10.85
C SER A 13 -2.58 -6.05 10.54
N GLY A 14 -2.18 -6.77 11.60
CA GLY A 14 -1.71 -8.15 11.53
C GLY A 14 -0.37 -8.30 10.81
N SER A 15 0.16 -9.51 10.86
CA SER A 15 1.37 -9.88 10.12
C SER A 15 1.28 -11.33 9.68
N MET A 16 1.62 -11.61 8.42
CA MET A 16 1.69 -12.97 7.89
C MET A 16 2.75 -13.08 6.81
N LYS A 17 3.17 -14.30 6.47
CA LYS A 17 4.05 -14.54 5.33
C LYS A 17 3.22 -14.61 4.04
N ASN A 18 3.40 -13.64 3.13
CA ASN A 18 2.70 -13.60 1.84
C ASN A 18 3.49 -12.74 0.85
N ILE A 19 3.00 -12.59 -0.38
CA ILE A 19 3.60 -11.73 -1.41
C ILE A 19 3.24 -10.26 -1.12
N CYS A 20 4.25 -9.39 -1.08
CA CYS A 20 4.06 -7.94 -0.97
C CYS A 20 3.64 -7.34 -2.31
N ALA A 21 2.61 -6.50 -2.31
CA ALA A 21 2.13 -5.82 -3.53
C ALA A 21 3.16 -4.84 -4.13
N ILE A 22 4.05 -4.26 -3.32
CA ILE A 22 5.04 -3.26 -3.75
C ILE A 22 6.26 -3.91 -4.38
N CYS A 23 7.00 -4.74 -3.62
CA CYS A 23 8.24 -5.36 -4.12
C CYS A 23 8.00 -6.68 -4.87
N GLN A 24 6.77 -7.21 -4.85
CA GLN A 24 6.39 -8.49 -5.48
C GLN A 24 7.23 -9.70 -5.03
N LYS A 25 7.81 -9.63 -3.81
CA LYS A 25 8.52 -10.75 -3.17
C LYS A 25 7.72 -11.29 -2.00
N THR A 26 7.93 -12.56 -1.69
CA THR A 26 7.43 -13.18 -0.46
C THR A 26 8.18 -12.62 0.74
N SER A 27 7.49 -11.96 1.65
CA SER A 27 8.05 -11.42 2.90
C SER A 27 7.03 -11.54 4.04
N ILE A 28 7.41 -11.08 5.23
CA ILE A 28 6.45 -10.80 6.29
C ILE A 28 5.73 -9.50 5.91
N VAL A 29 4.43 -9.63 5.63
CA VAL A 29 3.57 -8.54 5.19
C VAL A 29 2.54 -8.20 6.25
N THR A 30 2.05 -6.97 6.20
CA THR A 30 0.90 -6.47 6.96
C THR A 30 -0.17 -6.00 5.99
N GLN A 31 -1.43 -6.05 6.41
CA GLN A 31 -2.51 -5.45 5.63
C GLN A 31 -2.43 -3.94 5.80
N PHE A 32 -2.28 -3.19 4.72
CA PHE A 32 -2.33 -1.74 4.69
C PHE A 32 -3.68 -1.26 4.13
N LEU A 33 -4.31 -0.32 4.82
CA LEU A 33 -5.57 0.31 4.42
C LEU A 33 -5.36 1.81 4.35
N ALA A 34 -5.45 2.38 3.15
CA ALA A 34 -5.28 3.81 2.96
C ALA A 34 -6.46 4.59 3.57
N THR A 35 -6.13 5.73 4.18
CA THR A 35 -7.15 6.66 4.68
C THR A 35 -7.56 7.59 3.55
N THR A 36 -8.68 7.28 2.89
CA THR A 36 -9.33 8.14 1.89
C THR A 36 -10.39 9.03 2.55
N LYS A 37 -10.68 10.19 1.94
CA LYS A 37 -11.68 11.11 2.46
C LYS A 37 -13.08 10.52 2.27
N ARG A 38 -13.98 10.97 3.12
CA ARG A 38 -15.38 10.53 3.21
C ARG A 38 -16.12 10.95 1.92
N GLY A 39 -16.66 10.00 1.17
CA GLY A 39 -17.62 10.29 0.11
C GLY A 39 -18.85 11.02 0.69
N ALA A 40 -19.51 11.84 -0.12
CA ALA A 40 -20.67 12.66 0.28
C ALA A 40 -21.82 11.83 0.91
N ASP A 41 -21.87 10.52 0.62
CA ASP A 41 -22.88 9.58 1.10
C ASP A 41 -22.51 8.88 2.43
N GLY A 42 -21.40 9.27 3.06
CA GLY A 42 -21.01 8.78 4.39
C GLY A 42 -20.38 7.37 4.42
N THR A 43 -20.19 6.73 3.27
CA THR A 43 -19.49 5.44 3.12
C THR A 43 -17.98 5.62 3.10
N TYR A 44 -17.27 4.77 3.87
CA TYR A 44 -15.81 4.70 3.87
C TYR A 44 -15.38 3.60 2.90
N THR A 45 -14.72 3.96 1.80
CA THR A 45 -14.08 2.96 0.93
C THR A 45 -12.67 2.69 1.46
N LYS A 46 -12.50 1.61 2.23
CA LYS A 46 -11.18 1.16 2.67
C LYS A 46 -10.50 0.41 1.53
N ASN A 47 -9.67 1.11 0.77
CA ASN A 47 -8.82 0.50 -0.24
C ASN A 47 -7.51 0.03 0.40
N GLY A 48 -7.13 -1.22 0.19
CA GLY A 48 -5.96 -1.79 0.83
C GLY A 48 -5.45 -3.07 0.19
N THR A 49 -4.23 -3.43 0.56
CA THR A 49 -3.53 -4.63 0.09
C THR A 49 -2.47 -5.03 1.12
N TYR A 50 -1.76 -6.13 0.88
CA TYR A 50 -0.67 -6.57 1.72
C TYR A 50 0.66 -5.97 1.26
N ILE A 51 1.37 -5.32 2.17
CA ILE A 51 2.70 -4.72 1.93
C ILE A 51 3.69 -5.23 2.97
N CYS A 52 4.99 -5.18 2.67
CA CYS A 52 6.03 -5.55 3.64
C CYS A 52 5.85 -4.81 4.97
N LEU A 53 5.97 -5.53 6.08
CA LEU A 53 5.96 -4.95 7.41
C LEU A 53 7.19 -4.05 7.64
N ASP A 54 8.34 -4.47 7.09
CA ASP A 54 9.58 -3.70 7.07
C ASP A 54 9.73 -2.96 5.73
N SER A 55 9.60 -1.64 5.78
CA SER A 55 9.72 -0.77 4.61
C SER A 55 11.15 -0.61 4.10
N GLU A 56 12.17 -0.68 4.97
CA GLU A 56 13.57 -0.57 4.56
C GLU A 56 13.97 -1.80 3.74
N GLN A 57 13.61 -2.99 4.24
CA GLN A 57 13.77 -4.24 3.49
C GLN A 57 12.99 -4.20 2.17
N CYS A 58 11.75 -3.69 2.19
CA CYS A 58 10.94 -3.57 0.98
C CYS A 58 11.66 -2.75 -0.08
N ASN A 59 12.17 -1.56 0.28
CA ASN A 59 12.86 -0.66 -0.66
C ASN A 59 14.10 -1.31 -1.30
N GLN A 60 14.86 -2.12 -0.56
CA GLN A 60 16.01 -2.84 -1.10
C GLN A 60 15.62 -3.95 -2.10
N GLN A 61 14.38 -4.42 -2.06
CA GLN A 61 13.86 -5.49 -2.93
C GLN A 61 13.10 -4.98 -4.16
N ILE A 62 12.83 -3.67 -4.25
CA ILE A 62 12.14 -3.09 -5.40
C ILE A 62 13.07 -3.16 -6.60
N GLN A 63 12.72 -4.01 -7.57
CA GLN A 63 13.46 -4.17 -8.83
C GLN A 63 12.84 -3.38 -9.98
N ALA A 64 11.55 -3.04 -9.84
CA ALA A 64 10.75 -2.48 -10.91
C ALA A 64 9.63 -1.61 -10.31
N LYS A 65 9.23 -0.57 -11.03
CA LYS A 65 8.29 0.45 -10.53
C LYS A 65 6.82 0.00 -10.60
N GLU A 66 6.53 -1.03 -11.37
CA GLU A 66 5.18 -1.52 -11.69
C GLU A 66 4.42 -1.96 -10.45
N GLY A 67 5.09 -2.63 -9.49
CA GLY A 67 4.47 -3.01 -8.21
C GLY A 67 4.08 -1.80 -7.37
N LEU A 68 4.93 -0.77 -7.34
CA LEU A 68 4.64 0.49 -6.65
C LEU A 68 3.50 1.26 -7.35
N GLU A 69 3.53 1.36 -8.69
CA GLU A 69 2.47 2.01 -9.47
C GLU A 69 1.13 1.30 -9.26
N HIS A 70 1.10 -0.04 -9.32
CA HIS A 70 -0.11 -0.82 -9.06
C HIS A 70 -0.63 -0.64 -7.64
N PHE A 71 0.26 -0.63 -6.64
CA PHE A 71 -0.09 -0.32 -5.26
C PHE A 71 -0.77 1.06 -5.16
N LEU A 72 -0.22 2.09 -5.82
CA LEU A 72 -0.79 3.44 -5.81
C LEU A 72 -2.17 3.48 -6.46
N GLU A 73 -2.40 2.74 -7.54
CA GLU A 73 -3.73 2.64 -8.15
C GLU A 73 -4.75 1.93 -7.25
N ILE A 74 -4.32 0.95 -6.45
CA ILE A 74 -5.20 0.30 -5.46
C ILE A 74 -5.64 1.32 -4.41
N ILE A 75 -4.71 2.11 -3.86
CA ILE A 75 -4.97 2.94 -2.68
C ILE A 75 -5.48 4.35 -2.98
N LYS A 76 -5.43 4.80 -4.24
CA LYS A 76 -6.02 6.07 -4.65
C LYS A 76 -7.54 6.03 -4.46
N GLU A 77 -8.09 7.17 -4.04
CA GLU A 77 -9.53 7.42 -4.04
C GLU A 77 -9.99 7.52 -5.51
N LYS A 78 -11.11 6.86 -5.85
CA LYS A 78 -11.74 7.01 -7.17
C LYS A 78 -12.58 8.27 -7.21
#